data_AF-A0A7J8W3Z0-F1
#
_entry.id   AF-A0A7J8W3Z0-F1
#
_cell.length_a   1.000
_cell.length_b   1.000
_cell.length_c   1.000
_cell.angle_alpha   90.00
_cell.angle_beta   90.00
_cell.angle_gamma   90.00
#
_symmetry.space_group_name_H-M   'P 1'
#
loop_
_entity.id
_entity.type
_entity.pdbx_description
1 polymer ?
#
loop_
_entity_poly.entity_id
_entity_poly.type
_entity_poly.pdbx_seq_one_letter_code
_entity_poly.pdbx_strand_id
1 'polypeptide(L)'
;MASNKIFRNVSRSDYYLVKLGIGGFSMGAATSLYSATCFIHGKYENGDLYPANLSAVVGLSGWLPCSKNLKAKIERHDEVARRVASLPILLCHGKGDDVVPYKFGEKSALALGSNGFENMTFKSYN
;
A
#
# COMPACT_ATOMS: atom_id res chain seq x y z
N MET A 1 15.78 -9.16 11.08
CA MET A 1 14.31 -9.32 11.14
C MET A 1 13.81 -9.82 9.79
N ALA A 2 12.80 -10.68 9.79
CA ALA A 2 12.46 -11.63 8.71
C ALA A 2 12.50 -11.02 7.29
N SER A 3 13.42 -11.53 6.47
CA SER A 3 13.43 -11.28 5.02
C SER A 3 12.11 -11.78 4.45
N ASN A 4 11.32 -10.89 3.84
CA ASN A 4 9.96 -11.14 3.41
C ASN A 4 9.96 -12.17 2.24
N LYS A 5 9.99 -13.47 2.57
CA LYS A 5 10.16 -14.58 1.61
C LYS A 5 8.98 -14.75 0.64
N ILE A 6 7.81 -14.18 0.96
CA ILE A 6 6.57 -14.38 0.20
C ILE A 6 6.71 -13.88 -1.24
N PHE A 7 7.20 -12.65 -1.42
CA PHE A 7 7.32 -12.05 -2.75
C PHE A 7 8.47 -12.60 -3.59
N ARG A 8 9.56 -13.01 -2.94
CA ARG A 8 10.76 -13.57 -3.62
C ARG A 8 10.48 -14.90 -4.31
N ASN A 9 9.51 -15.68 -3.85
CA ASN A 9 9.16 -16.95 -4.47
C ASN A 9 8.27 -16.77 -5.71
N VAL A 10 7.43 -15.74 -5.73
CA VAL A 10 6.54 -15.44 -6.87
C VAL A 10 7.33 -14.82 -8.02
N SER A 11 8.36 -14.00 -7.74
CA SER A 11 9.20 -13.40 -8.78
C SER A 11 10.23 -14.33 -9.41
N ARG A 12 10.38 -15.56 -8.88
CA ARG A 12 11.40 -16.54 -9.32
C ARG A 12 10.91 -17.55 -10.35
N SER A 13 9.62 -17.51 -10.67
CA SER A 13 8.99 -18.42 -11.62
C SER A 13 8.87 -17.68 -12.96
N ASP A 14 9.14 -18.35 -14.08
CA ASP A 14 9.12 -17.83 -15.48
C ASP A 14 7.74 -17.34 -15.98
N TYR A 15 6.89 -16.83 -15.09
CA TYR A 15 5.59 -16.24 -15.38
C TYR A 15 5.69 -14.71 -15.44
N TYR A 16 6.40 -14.20 -16.45
CA TYR A 16 6.45 -12.76 -16.76
C TYR A 16 5.08 -12.10 -17.00
N LEU A 17 3.99 -12.88 -16.99
CA LEU A 17 2.62 -12.47 -17.27
C LEU A 17 1.70 -12.37 -16.03
N VAL A 18 2.12 -12.84 -14.85
CA VAL A 18 1.24 -12.84 -13.66
C VAL A 18 1.32 -11.49 -12.95
N LYS A 19 0.17 -10.80 -12.88
CA LYS A 19 0.02 -9.57 -12.09
C LYS A 19 -0.05 -9.91 -10.61
N LEU A 20 0.71 -9.20 -9.79
CA LEU A 20 0.80 -9.44 -8.34
C LEU A 20 0.02 -8.38 -7.58
N GLY A 21 -1.02 -8.81 -6.85
CA GLY A 21 -1.73 -7.97 -5.88
C GLY A 21 -1.31 -8.28 -4.45
N ILE A 22 -1.42 -7.30 -3.55
CA ILE A 22 -1.35 -7.53 -2.11
C ILE A 22 -2.59 -6.97 -1.42
N GLY A 23 -3.11 -7.67 -0.44
CA GLY A 23 -4.16 -7.12 0.40
C GLY A 23 -4.25 -7.78 1.77
N GLY A 24 -5.03 -7.16 2.65
CA GLY A 24 -5.25 -7.71 3.97
C GLY A 24 -6.36 -7.00 4.75
N PHE A 25 -6.64 -7.55 5.93
CA PHE A 25 -7.63 -7.07 6.88
C PHE A 25 -6.96 -6.63 8.18
N SER A 26 -7.42 -5.55 8.80
CA SER A 26 -6.88 -5.02 10.06
C SER A 26 -5.36 -4.78 9.97
N MET A 27 -4.56 -5.43 10.81
CA MET A 27 -3.09 -5.34 10.74
C MET A 27 -2.55 -5.77 9.36
N GLY A 28 -3.19 -6.74 8.70
CA GLY A 28 -2.82 -7.16 7.35
C GLY A 28 -3.09 -6.06 6.31
N ALA A 29 -4.12 -5.24 6.50
CA ALA A 29 -4.36 -4.06 5.66
C ALA A 29 -3.23 -3.04 5.85
N ALA A 30 -2.79 -2.81 7.10
CA ALA A 30 -1.68 -1.92 7.39
C ALA A 30 -0.37 -2.39 6.75
N THR A 31 -0.07 -3.70 6.81
CA THR A 31 1.10 -4.28 6.14
C THR A 31 1.01 -4.18 4.61
N SER A 32 -0.19 -4.33 4.04
CA SER A 32 -0.43 -4.21 2.59
C SER A 32 -0.21 -2.79 2.10
N LEU A 33 -0.72 -1.80 2.84
CA LEU A 33 -0.52 -0.38 2.52
C LEU A 33 0.93 0.05 2.74
N TYR A 34 1.59 -0.42 3.80
CA TYR A 34 3.02 -0.20 3.98
C TYR A 34 3.82 -0.75 2.79
N SER A 35 3.51 -1.97 2.35
CA SER A 35 4.13 -2.60 1.20
C SER A 35 3.94 -1.77 -0.08
N ALA A 36 2.77 -1.17 -0.27
CA ALA A 36 2.52 -0.23 -1.37
C ALA A 36 3.47 0.97 -1.32
N THR A 37 3.66 1.57 -0.14
CA THR A 37 4.57 2.71 0.00
C THR A 37 6.04 2.33 -0.25
N CYS A 38 6.47 1.14 0.18
CA CYS A 38 7.82 0.64 -0.10
C CYS A 38 8.01 0.29 -1.58
N PHE A 39 6.98 -0.27 -2.24
CA PHE A 39 7.00 -0.52 -3.68
C PHE A 39 7.16 0.78 -4.47
N ILE A 40 6.38 1.80 -4.14
CA ILE A 40 6.48 3.13 -4.74
C ILE A 40 7.87 3.73 -4.53
N HIS A 41 8.39 3.63 -3.30
CA HIS A 41 9.72 4.13 -2.96
C HIS A 41 10.86 3.30 -3.58
N GLY A 42 10.57 2.08 -4.02
CA GLY A 42 11.54 1.12 -4.56
C GLY A 42 12.38 0.38 -3.51
N LYS A 43 12.23 0.72 -2.22
CA LYS A 43 12.97 0.12 -1.11
C LYS A 43 12.19 0.13 0.21
N TYR A 44 12.61 -0.73 1.13
CA TYR A 44 12.19 -0.72 2.52
C TYR A 44 12.96 0.32 3.33
N GLU A 45 12.51 0.59 4.56
CA GLU A 45 13.17 1.57 5.46
C GLU A 45 14.60 1.18 5.84
N ASN A 46 14.90 -0.13 5.84
CA ASN A 46 16.24 -0.63 6.14
C ASN A 46 17.22 -0.48 4.96
N GLY A 47 16.78 0.08 3.83
CA GLY A 47 17.59 0.29 2.63
C GLY A 47 17.51 -0.84 1.61
N ASP A 48 16.95 -2.01 1.96
CA ASP A 48 16.83 -3.13 1.03
C ASP A 48 15.84 -2.80 -0.10
N LEU A 49 16.16 -3.21 -1.32
CA LEU A 49 15.27 -3.05 -2.47
C LEU A 49 13.95 -3.82 -2.27
N TYR A 50 12.85 -3.21 -2.70
CA TYR A 50 11.55 -3.86 -2.69
C TYR A 50 11.49 -4.88 -3.86
N PRO A 51 11.27 -6.18 -3.60
CA PRO A 51 11.57 -7.24 -4.57
C PRO A 51 10.45 -7.52 -5.57
N ALA A 52 9.29 -6.88 -5.44
CA ALA A 52 8.07 -7.21 -6.19
C ALA A 52 7.51 -6.01 -6.95
N ASN A 53 6.89 -6.27 -8.11
CA ASN A 53 6.13 -5.29 -8.86
C ASN A 53 4.64 -5.43 -8.53
N LEU A 54 4.08 -4.49 -7.78
CA LEU A 54 2.67 -4.55 -7.36
C LEU A 54 1.76 -3.98 -8.45
N SER A 55 0.70 -4.73 -8.75
CA SER A 55 -0.34 -4.36 -9.73
C SER A 55 -1.62 -3.81 -9.09
N ALA A 56 -1.89 -4.12 -7.82
CA ALA A 56 -3.02 -3.62 -7.06
C ALA A 56 -2.83 -3.82 -5.55
N VAL A 57 -3.47 -2.98 -4.74
CA VAL A 57 -3.43 -3.05 -3.27
C VAL A 57 -4.83 -2.98 -2.67
N VAL A 58 -5.14 -3.82 -1.68
CA VAL A 58 -6.43 -3.81 -0.97
C VAL A 58 -6.23 -3.73 0.54
N GLY A 59 -6.88 -2.77 1.20
CA GLY A 59 -6.88 -2.64 2.66
C GLY A 59 -8.31 -2.65 3.22
N LEU A 60 -8.62 -3.61 4.07
CA LEU A 60 -9.94 -3.76 4.70
C LEU A 60 -9.85 -3.49 6.20
N SER A 61 -10.67 -2.58 6.74
CA SER A 61 -10.72 -2.21 8.16
C SER A 61 -9.34 -1.93 8.76
N GLY A 62 -8.56 -1.09 8.09
CA GLY A 62 -7.13 -0.91 8.37
C GLY A 62 -6.69 0.53 8.56
N TRP A 63 -5.37 0.73 8.57
CA TRP A 63 -4.75 2.05 8.59
C TRP A 63 -3.47 2.06 7.77
N LEU A 64 -3.05 3.23 7.29
CA LEU A 64 -1.76 3.46 6.67
C LEU A 64 -0.73 3.74 7.77
N PRO A 65 0.24 2.83 8.01
CA PRO A 65 1.32 3.10 8.94
C PRO A 65 2.29 4.14 8.36
N CYS A 66 2.99 4.85 9.24
CA CYS A 66 4.03 5.84 8.88
C CYS A 66 3.56 6.93 7.90
N SER A 67 2.27 7.29 7.89
CA SER A 67 1.68 8.26 6.95
C SER A 67 2.37 9.63 6.95
N LYS A 68 2.93 10.06 8.09
CA LYS A 68 3.70 11.32 8.21
C LYS A 68 4.97 11.33 7.34
N ASN A 69 5.59 10.17 7.14
CA ASN A 69 6.83 10.05 6.38
C ASN A 69 6.58 9.81 4.88
N LEU A 70 5.31 9.63 4.47
CA LEU A 70 4.96 9.29 3.10
C LEU A 70 5.45 10.35 2.10
N LYS A 71 5.28 11.63 2.44
CA LYS A 71 5.72 12.76 1.60
C LYS A 71 7.23 12.76 1.37
N ALA A 72 8.02 12.40 2.37
CA ALA A 72 9.47 12.34 2.25
C ALA A 72 9.93 11.15 1.39
N LYS A 73 9.15 10.07 1.32
CA LYS A 73 9.47 8.88 0.53
C LYS A 73 9.12 9.01 -0.94
N ILE A 74 8.11 9.84 -1.25
CA ILE A 74 7.73 10.14 -2.64
C ILE A 74 8.61 11.30 -3.09
N GLU A 75 9.88 11.00 -3.36
CA GLU A 75 10.76 11.93 -4.08
C GLU A 75 10.17 12.16 -5.47
N ARG A 76 10.10 13.43 -5.90
CA ARG A 76 9.48 13.85 -7.16
C ARG A 76 10.37 13.53 -8.36
N HIS A 77 10.68 12.26 -8.55
CA HIS A 77 11.14 11.74 -9.83
C HIS A 77 9.90 11.38 -10.67
N ASP A 78 9.89 11.77 -11.94
CA ASP A 78 8.73 11.61 -12.83
C ASP A 78 8.24 10.16 -12.95
N GLU A 79 9.14 9.18 -12.80
CA GLU A 79 8.77 7.76 -12.79
C GLU A 79 8.02 7.34 -11.52
N VAL A 80 8.45 7.84 -10.35
CA VAL A 80 7.79 7.56 -9.07
C VAL A 80 6.42 8.20 -9.06
N ALA A 81 6.30 9.45 -9.52
CA ALA A 81 5.02 10.15 -9.62
C ALA A 81 4.01 9.37 -10.49
N ARG A 82 4.44 8.86 -11.64
CA ARG A 82 3.59 8.02 -12.51
C ARG A 82 3.15 6.72 -11.82
N ARG A 83 4.04 6.04 -11.09
CA ARG A 83 3.69 4.82 -10.35
C ARG A 83 2.70 5.10 -9.21
N VAL A 84 2.87 6.20 -8.50
CA VAL A 84 1.95 6.63 -7.42
C VAL A 84 0.55 6.90 -7.97
N ALA A 85 0.45 7.68 -9.04
CA ALA A 85 -0.83 8.02 -9.63
C ALA A 85 -1.57 6.81 -10.22
N SER A 86 -0.84 5.83 -10.77
CA SER A 86 -1.43 4.70 -11.48
C SER A 86 -1.76 3.48 -10.61
N LEU A 87 -1.08 3.28 -9.47
CA LEU A 87 -1.26 2.10 -8.63
C LEU A 87 -2.69 2.03 -8.06
N PRO A 88 -3.51 1.03 -8.44
CA PRO A 88 -4.86 0.88 -7.91
C PRO A 88 -4.82 0.51 -6.42
N ILE A 89 -5.50 1.30 -5.58
CA ILE A 89 -5.65 1.04 -4.14
C ILE A 89 -7.14 1.05 -3.78
N LEU A 90 -7.64 -0.06 -3.24
CA LEU A 90 -8.98 -0.13 -2.65
C LEU A 90 -8.88 -0.16 -1.13
N LEU A 91 -9.50 0.81 -0.48
CA LEU A 91 -9.69 0.85 0.96
C LEU A 91 -11.18 0.65 1.29
N CYS A 92 -11.47 -0.23 2.23
CA CYS A 92 -12.82 -0.45 2.74
C CYS A 92 -12.83 -0.35 4.26
N HIS A 93 -13.82 0.31 4.85
CA HIS A 93 -13.92 0.41 6.31
C HIS A 93 -15.37 0.48 6.79
N GLY A 94 -15.70 -0.25 7.86
CA GLY A 94 -17.00 -0.15 8.52
C GLY A 94 -17.07 1.06 9.44
N LYS A 95 -18.18 1.81 9.42
CA LYS A 95 -18.39 2.96 10.33
C LYS A 95 -18.60 2.52 11.78
N GLY A 96 -19.15 1.31 11.98
CA GLY A 96 -19.32 0.68 13.28
C GLY A 96 -18.13 -0.17 13.76
N ASP A 97 -16.95 -0.06 13.12
CA ASP A 97 -15.76 -0.82 13.52
C ASP A 97 -15.28 -0.36 14.91
N ASP A 98 -15.36 -1.26 15.88
CA ASP A 98 -15.05 -1.06 17.29
C ASP A 98 -13.60 -1.41 17.66
N VAL A 99 -12.88 -2.11 16.76
CA VAL A 99 -11.49 -2.52 16.98
C VAL A 99 -10.53 -1.54 16.31
N VAL A 100 -10.78 -1.21 15.04
CA VAL A 100 -9.99 -0.24 14.27
C VAL A 100 -10.92 0.92 13.93
N PRO A 101 -10.86 2.04 14.68
CA PRO A 101 -11.76 3.17 14.48
C PRO A 101 -11.81 3.61 13.02
N TYR A 102 -13.02 3.76 12.47
CA TYR A 102 -13.26 4.19 11.08
C TYR A 102 -12.43 5.42 10.64
N LYS A 103 -12.21 6.35 11.58
CA LYS A 103 -11.37 7.55 11.38
C LYS A 103 -9.93 7.23 10.96
N PHE A 104 -9.41 6.05 11.28
CA PHE A 104 -8.10 5.61 10.81
C PHE A 104 -8.13 5.26 9.33
N GLY A 105 -9.18 4.61 8.84
CA GLY A 105 -9.41 4.41 7.41
C GLY A 105 -9.50 5.75 6.65
N GLU A 106 -10.30 6.68 7.15
CA GLU A 106 -10.43 8.02 6.55
C GLU A 106 -9.11 8.79 6.49
N LYS A 107 -8.37 8.84 7.60
CA LYS A 107 -7.05 9.49 7.64
C LYS A 107 -6.05 8.85 6.69
N SER A 108 -6.15 7.53 6.50
CA SER A 108 -5.28 6.78 5.59
C SER A 108 -5.59 7.14 4.14
N ALA A 109 -6.88 7.18 3.77
CA ALA A 109 -7.32 7.61 2.44
C ALA A 109 -6.89 9.06 2.15
N LEU A 110 -7.09 9.98 3.10
CA LEU A 110 -6.67 11.38 2.97
C LEU A 110 -5.15 11.52 2.80
N ALA A 111 -4.37 10.76 3.58
CA ALA A 111 -2.92 10.76 3.47
C ALA A 111 -2.43 10.24 2.12
N LEU A 112 -3.04 9.17 1.59
CA LEU A 112 -2.72 8.66 0.25
C LEU A 112 -3.09 9.69 -0.83
N GLY A 113 -4.32 10.22 -0.81
CA GLY A 113 -4.76 11.22 -1.80
C GLY A 113 -3.89 12.47 -1.80
N SER A 114 -3.52 12.98 -0.61
CA SER A 114 -2.64 14.16 -0.47
C SER A 114 -1.20 13.94 -0.95
N ASN A 115 -0.82 12.68 -1.21
CA ASN A 115 0.50 12.28 -1.67
C ASN A 115 0.48 11.71 -3.11
N GLY A 116 -0.59 11.96 -3.87
CA GLY A 116 -0.65 11.69 -5.31
C GLY A 116 -1.14 10.28 -5.69
N PHE A 117 -1.68 9.50 -4.74
CA PHE A 117 -2.32 8.22 -5.07
C PHE A 117 -3.71 8.49 -5.67
N GLU A 118 -3.72 8.87 -6.93
CA GLU A 118 -4.93 9.29 -7.66
C GLU A 118 -5.88 8.12 -7.94
N ASN A 119 -5.35 6.92 -8.21
CA ASN A 119 -6.14 5.70 -8.42
C ASN A 119 -6.51 4.98 -7.10
N MET A 120 -6.91 5.74 -6.08
CA MET A 120 -7.34 5.23 -4.78
C MET A 120 -8.84 5.41 -4.58
N THR A 121 -9.51 4.34 -4.14
CA THR A 121 -10.94 4.37 -3.78
C THR A 121 -11.12 4.01 -2.31
N PHE A 122 -11.82 4.86 -1.56
CA PHE A 122 -12.24 4.57 -0.19
C PHE A 122 -13.74 4.29 -0.15
N LYS A 123 -14.13 3.10 0.31
CA LYS A 123 -15.52 2.65 0.48
C LYS A 123 -15.88 2.48 1.94
N SER A 124 -16.97 3.12 2.34
CA SER A 124 -17.48 3.05 3.71
C SER A 124 -18.71 2.16 3.77
N TYR A 125 -18.81 1.35 4.80
CA TYR A 125 -19.94 0.45 5.06
C TYR A 125 -20.58 0.83 6.40
N ASN A 126 -21.91 0.83 6.47
CA ASN A 126 -22.64 1.15 7.70
C ASN A 126 -22.81 -0.11 8.55
#